data_AF-A0A8I5ZWL4-F1
#
_entry.id   AF-A0A8I5ZWL4-F1
#
_cell.length_a   1.000
_cell.length_b   1.000
_cell.length_c   1.000
_cell.angle_alpha   90.00
_cell.angle_beta   90.00
_cell.angle_gamma   90.00
#
_symmetry.space_group_name_H-M   'P 1'
#
loop_
_entity.id
_entity.type
_entity.pdbx_description
1 polymer ?
#
loop_
_entity_poly.entity_id
_entity_poly.type
_entity_poly.pdbx_seq_one_letter_code
_entity_poly.pdbx_strand_id
1 'polypeptide(L)'
;MKKLRASVRSHKKQPANHKRRGKCALSSSQAKPSGLDGLAKQKREELLKTPVSPYHLFSDIADVTAFRRNLLSWYDQEKRDLPWRKRVKEEANLDRRAYAVWVSEVMLQQTQVATVIDYYTRWMQKWPTLQDLASASLEEVNQLWSGLGYYSRGRRLQEGARKVVEELGGHVPRTAETLQQLLPGVGRYTAGAIASIAFDQVTGVVDGNVIRVLCRVRAIGADPTSSFVSHHLWDLAQQLVDPARPGDFNQAAMELGATVCTPQRPLCSHCPVQSLCRAHQRVGQGQLSALPGSPDIEECALNTRQCQLCLPSTNPWDPNMGVVNFPRKASRRPPREEYSATCVVEQPGATGGPLILLVQRPNSGLLAGLWEFPSVTLEPSGQHQHKALLQELQHWSAPLPTTPLQHLGEVIHVFSHIKLTYQVYSLALEGQTPASTTPPGARWLTWEEFRNAAVSTAMKKAPPLLSSLSSCLSLTCFI
;
A
#
# COMPACT_ATOMS: atom_id res chain seq x y z
N MET A 1 64.32 17.66 -16.72
CA MET A 1 65.47 17.14 -17.51
C MET A 1 65.57 15.62 -17.39
N LYS A 2 66.11 15.01 -18.44
CA LYS A 2 66.39 13.58 -18.69
C LYS A 2 67.04 12.80 -17.52
N LYS A 3 66.71 11.49 -17.51
CA LYS A 3 67.33 10.30 -16.88
C LYS A 3 68.86 10.32 -16.69
N LEU A 4 69.36 9.50 -15.76
CA LEU A 4 70.36 8.38 -15.92
C LEU A 4 70.80 7.91 -14.50
N ARG A 5 70.58 6.66 -14.05
CA ARG A 5 71.16 5.32 -14.34
C ARG A 5 72.21 4.87 -13.30
N ALA A 6 71.97 3.73 -12.65
CA ALA A 6 72.92 2.62 -12.40
C ALA A 6 72.13 1.46 -11.73
N SER A 7 71.90 0.32 -12.40
CA SER A 7 72.70 -0.94 -12.34
C SER A 7 72.71 -1.54 -10.92
N VAL A 8 72.25 -2.76 -10.65
CA VAL A 8 72.87 -4.04 -11.04
C VAL A 8 71.84 -5.19 -10.91
N ARG A 9 71.99 -6.22 -11.76
CA ARG A 9 71.20 -7.47 -11.83
C ARG A 9 71.97 -8.66 -11.24
N SER A 10 71.21 -9.70 -10.91
CA SER A 10 71.59 -11.13 -10.66
C SER A 10 71.89 -11.49 -9.19
N HIS A 11 71.53 -12.64 -8.63
CA HIS A 11 70.88 -13.86 -9.12
C HIS A 11 70.26 -14.61 -7.90
N LYS A 12 69.33 -15.53 -8.19
CA LYS A 12 68.58 -16.41 -7.29
C LYS A 12 69.40 -17.07 -6.16
N LYS A 13 68.79 -17.25 -4.99
CA LYS A 13 68.84 -18.49 -4.19
C LYS A 13 67.69 -18.58 -3.18
N GLN A 14 67.21 -19.81 -2.99
CA GLN A 14 66.14 -20.26 -2.09
C GLN A 14 66.39 -19.89 -0.62
N PRO A 15 65.37 -20.09 0.25
CA PRO A 15 65.64 -21.00 1.37
C PRO A 15 64.50 -21.97 1.70
N ALA A 16 64.89 -23.14 2.20
CA ALA A 16 64.11 -23.97 3.11
C ALA A 16 64.59 -23.67 4.54
N ASN A 17 63.72 -23.63 5.56
CA ASN A 17 63.35 -24.82 6.35
C ASN A 17 62.55 -24.47 7.63
N HIS A 18 61.55 -25.31 7.92
CA HIS A 18 61.02 -25.74 9.24
C HIS A 18 60.77 -24.71 10.37
N LYS A 19 59.61 -24.62 11.03
CA LYS A 19 58.88 -25.68 11.78
C LYS A 19 57.59 -25.07 12.35
N ARG A 20 56.44 -25.75 12.24
CA ARG A 20 55.43 -25.88 13.32
C ARG A 20 54.36 -26.88 12.91
N ARG A 21 54.27 -27.98 13.66
CA ARG A 21 53.19 -28.97 13.67
C ARG A 21 52.42 -28.77 14.98
N GLY A 22 51.08 -28.77 14.89
CA GLY A 22 50.18 -28.81 16.03
C GLY A 22 48.74 -28.49 15.61
N LYS A 23 47.93 -29.54 15.44
CA LYS A 23 46.48 -29.61 15.09
C LYS A 23 45.63 -28.77 16.07
N CYS A 24 44.37 -28.36 15.86
CA CYS A 24 43.23 -28.96 15.16
C CYS A 24 42.07 -27.92 15.15
N ALA A 25 41.32 -27.76 14.06
CA ALA A 25 39.91 -27.35 14.08
C ALA A 25 39.27 -27.66 12.71
N LEU A 26 38.16 -28.40 12.74
CA LEU A 26 37.47 -28.97 11.59
C LEU A 26 36.81 -27.89 10.71
N SER A 27 37.03 -27.96 9.39
CA SER A 27 36.21 -27.26 8.41
C SER A 27 35.14 -28.21 7.84
N SER A 28 33.87 -27.95 8.16
CA SER A 28 32.74 -28.52 7.44
C SER A 28 32.26 -27.54 6.37
N SER A 29 32.86 -27.62 5.17
CA SER A 29 32.30 -27.00 3.98
C SER A 29 31.16 -27.88 3.43
N GLN A 30 29.95 -27.68 3.93
CA GLN A 30 28.74 -28.17 3.24
C GLN A 30 28.28 -27.11 2.25
N ALA A 31 28.49 -27.37 0.97
CA ALA A 31 27.79 -26.69 -0.12
C ALA A 31 26.28 -26.93 0.05
N LYS A 32 25.50 -25.85 0.15
CA LYS A 32 24.03 -25.91 0.11
C LYS A 32 23.58 -26.35 -1.29
N PRO A 33 22.60 -27.26 -1.43
CA PRO A 33 22.12 -27.70 -2.73
C PRO A 33 21.28 -26.59 -3.38
N SER A 34 21.73 -26.14 -4.56
CA SER A 34 21.10 -25.17 -5.45
C SER A 34 19.87 -25.70 -6.21
N GLY A 35 19.23 -26.77 -5.72
CA GLY A 35 18.18 -27.50 -6.46
C GLY A 35 16.75 -27.02 -6.24
N LEU A 36 16.41 -26.42 -5.09
CA LEU A 36 15.01 -26.12 -4.73
C LEU A 36 14.46 -24.85 -5.41
N ASP A 37 15.28 -23.83 -5.62
CA ASP A 37 14.87 -22.60 -6.30
C ASP A 37 14.72 -22.78 -7.82
N GLY A 38 15.52 -23.67 -8.42
CA GLY A 38 15.44 -24.00 -9.85
C GLY A 38 14.14 -24.74 -10.20
N LEU A 39 13.73 -25.70 -9.37
CA LEU A 39 12.48 -26.46 -9.53
C LEU A 39 11.23 -25.57 -9.38
N ALA A 40 11.23 -24.61 -8.44
CA ALA A 40 10.12 -23.67 -8.29
C ALA A 40 10.01 -22.69 -9.47
N LYS A 41 11.15 -22.28 -10.04
CA LYS A 41 11.22 -21.40 -11.21
C LYS A 41 10.81 -22.13 -12.50
N GLN A 42 11.29 -23.35 -12.70
CA GLN A 42 10.87 -24.22 -13.81
C GLN A 42 9.39 -24.58 -13.75
N LYS A 43 8.87 -24.94 -12.57
CA LYS A 43 7.44 -25.23 -12.39
C LYS A 43 6.56 -24.00 -12.61
N ARG A 44 7.05 -22.80 -12.25
CA ARG A 44 6.40 -21.51 -12.55
C ARG A 44 6.40 -21.21 -14.06
N GLU A 45 7.50 -21.50 -14.75
CA GLU A 45 7.60 -21.36 -16.21
C GLU A 45 6.76 -22.40 -16.97
N GLU A 46 6.61 -23.62 -16.47
CA GLU A 46 5.70 -24.65 -17.01
C GLU A 46 4.22 -24.29 -16.81
N LEU A 47 3.84 -23.79 -15.62
CA LEU A 47 2.48 -23.30 -15.35
C LEU A 47 2.07 -22.16 -16.28
N LEU A 48 3.02 -21.28 -16.65
CA LEU A 48 2.81 -20.19 -17.60
C LEU A 48 2.71 -20.64 -19.08
N LYS A 49 3.11 -21.88 -19.40
CA LYS A 49 3.09 -22.45 -20.77
C LYS A 49 1.86 -23.32 -21.06
N THR A 50 0.91 -23.41 -20.13
CA THR A 50 -0.33 -24.17 -20.35
C THR A 50 -1.20 -23.45 -21.39
N PRO A 51 -1.71 -24.14 -22.44
CA PRO A 51 -2.54 -23.50 -23.45
C PRO A 51 -3.80 -22.91 -22.81
N VAL A 52 -3.96 -21.59 -22.93
CA VAL A 52 -5.14 -20.86 -22.49
C VAL A 52 -6.21 -20.93 -23.57
N SER A 53 -7.45 -21.19 -23.19
CA SER A 53 -8.57 -21.20 -24.13
C SER A 53 -8.72 -19.83 -24.83
N PRO A 54 -8.89 -19.79 -26.17
CA PRO A 54 -9.20 -18.56 -26.92
C PRO A 54 -10.41 -17.79 -26.37
N TYR A 55 -11.33 -18.48 -25.68
CA TYR A 55 -12.47 -17.88 -25.01
C TYR A 55 -12.06 -16.80 -23.99
N HIS A 56 -10.92 -16.94 -23.30
CA HIS A 56 -10.47 -15.94 -22.32
C HIS A 56 -9.57 -14.85 -22.93
N LEU A 57 -9.28 -14.92 -24.23
CA LEU A 57 -8.37 -14.03 -24.93
C LEU A 57 -9.10 -13.00 -25.79
N PHE A 58 -8.38 -11.98 -26.23
CA PHE A 58 -8.75 -11.17 -27.39
C PHE A 58 -8.01 -11.72 -28.62
N SER A 59 -8.63 -12.65 -29.32
CA SER A 59 -8.02 -13.32 -30.48
C SER A 59 -8.12 -12.48 -31.76
N ASP A 60 -9.14 -11.62 -31.86
CA ASP A 60 -9.34 -10.74 -33.01
C ASP A 60 -8.84 -9.31 -32.73
N ILE A 61 -8.08 -8.76 -33.68
CA ILE A 61 -7.60 -7.37 -33.63
C ILE A 61 -8.77 -6.39 -33.75
N ALA A 62 -9.85 -6.77 -34.45
CA ALA A 62 -11.07 -5.97 -34.55
C ALA A 62 -11.71 -5.76 -33.17
N ASP A 63 -11.76 -6.81 -32.33
CA ASP A 63 -12.24 -6.72 -30.94
C ASP A 63 -11.39 -5.75 -30.12
N VAL A 64 -10.05 -5.84 -30.23
CA VAL A 64 -9.12 -4.95 -29.52
C VAL A 64 -9.34 -3.49 -29.94
N THR A 65 -9.49 -3.26 -31.24
CA THR A 65 -9.69 -1.92 -31.81
C THR A 65 -11.06 -1.34 -31.38
N ALA A 66 -12.11 -2.15 -31.44
CA ALA A 66 -13.44 -1.76 -30.98
C ALA A 66 -13.45 -1.46 -29.47
N PHE A 67 -12.77 -2.29 -28.67
CA PHE A 67 -12.65 -2.09 -27.22
C PHE A 67 -11.98 -0.74 -26.90
N ARG A 68 -10.82 -0.46 -27.51
CA ARG A 68 -10.09 0.80 -27.34
C ARG A 68 -10.95 2.00 -27.70
N ARG A 69 -11.54 1.99 -28.91
CA ARG A 69 -12.38 3.09 -29.41
C ARG A 69 -13.56 3.36 -28.50
N ASN A 70 -14.33 2.34 -28.13
CA ASN A 70 -15.52 2.52 -27.31
C ASN A 70 -15.17 3.00 -25.90
N LEU A 71 -14.12 2.44 -25.30
CA LEU A 71 -13.68 2.83 -23.96
C LEU A 71 -13.17 4.28 -23.93
N LEU A 72 -12.32 4.67 -24.89
CA LEU A 72 -11.77 6.03 -24.95
C LEU A 72 -12.85 7.07 -25.28
N SER A 73 -13.76 6.78 -26.21
CA SER A 73 -14.87 7.68 -26.55
C SER A 73 -15.77 7.95 -25.34
N TRP A 74 -16.09 6.90 -24.58
CA TRP A 74 -16.84 7.04 -23.34
C TRP A 74 -16.07 7.85 -22.30
N TYR A 75 -14.78 7.55 -22.12
CA TYR A 75 -13.94 8.25 -21.16
C TYR A 75 -13.82 9.75 -21.45
N ASP A 76 -13.76 10.14 -22.72
CA ASP A 76 -13.69 11.55 -23.09
C ASP A 76 -14.95 12.33 -22.72
N GLN A 77 -16.10 11.67 -22.64
CA GLN A 77 -17.39 12.26 -22.30
C GLN A 77 -17.68 12.18 -20.79
N GLU A 78 -17.32 11.07 -20.14
CA GLU A 78 -17.81 10.70 -18.81
C GLU A 78 -16.74 10.78 -17.70
N LYS A 79 -15.47 11.04 -18.03
CA LYS A 79 -14.40 11.09 -17.02
C LYS A 79 -14.69 12.16 -15.96
N ARG A 80 -14.60 11.76 -14.70
CA ARG A 80 -14.71 12.70 -13.58
C ARG A 80 -13.59 13.72 -13.63
N ASP A 81 -13.95 14.93 -13.25
CA ASP A 81 -13.02 16.04 -13.11
C ASP A 81 -12.27 15.93 -11.77
N LEU A 82 -10.98 15.61 -11.84
CA LEU A 82 -10.16 15.30 -10.66
C LEU A 82 -8.91 16.19 -10.66
N PRO A 83 -8.47 16.71 -9.50
CA PRO A 83 -7.35 17.67 -9.42
C PRO A 83 -6.07 17.18 -10.09
N TRP A 84 -5.71 15.91 -9.88
CA TRP A 84 -4.53 15.30 -10.50
C TRP A 84 -4.67 15.14 -12.02
N ARG A 85 -5.87 14.91 -12.54
CA ARG A 85 -6.10 14.84 -13.99
C ARG A 85 -5.96 16.20 -14.67
N LYS A 86 -6.47 17.27 -14.03
CA LYS A 86 -6.29 18.64 -14.52
C LYS A 86 -4.82 19.02 -14.58
N ARG A 87 -4.12 18.82 -13.45
CA ARG A 87 -2.70 19.16 -13.33
C ARG A 87 -1.84 18.44 -14.36
N VAL A 88 -2.11 17.17 -14.66
CA VAL A 88 -1.36 16.43 -15.69
C VAL A 88 -1.49 17.05 -17.08
N LYS A 89 -2.67 17.55 -17.44
CA LYS A 89 -2.92 18.19 -18.74
C LYS A 89 -2.28 19.58 -18.84
N GLU A 90 -2.30 20.32 -17.74
CA GLU A 90 -1.80 21.70 -17.67
C GLU A 90 -0.28 21.79 -17.49
N GLU A 91 0.32 20.77 -16.86
CA GLU A 91 1.76 20.76 -16.54
C GLU A 91 2.60 20.35 -17.75
N ALA A 92 3.40 21.29 -18.26
CA ALA A 92 4.30 21.08 -19.38
C ALA A 92 5.60 20.37 -18.97
N ASN A 93 6.05 20.52 -17.72
CA ASN A 93 7.27 19.90 -17.25
C ASN A 93 7.02 18.41 -16.92
N LEU A 94 7.70 17.51 -17.65
CA LEU A 94 7.51 16.07 -17.50
C LEU A 94 7.83 15.54 -16.09
N ASP A 95 8.83 16.09 -15.40
CA ASP A 95 9.17 15.68 -14.03
C ASP A 95 8.09 16.10 -13.03
N ARG A 96 7.56 17.33 -13.17
CA ARG A 96 6.44 17.82 -12.34
C ARG A 96 5.14 17.07 -12.63
N ARG A 97 4.89 16.74 -13.90
CA ARG A 97 3.75 15.91 -14.32
C ARG A 97 3.85 14.53 -13.70
N ALA A 98 5.00 13.87 -13.80
CA ALA A 98 5.23 12.56 -13.23
C ALA A 98 5.14 12.55 -11.70
N TYR A 99 5.68 13.59 -11.04
CA TYR A 99 5.50 13.80 -9.60
C TYR A 99 4.02 13.92 -9.22
N ALA A 100 3.26 14.75 -9.94
CA ALA A 100 1.83 14.93 -9.70
C ALA A 100 1.03 13.62 -9.83
N VAL A 101 1.34 12.79 -10.84
CA VAL A 101 0.76 11.44 -10.99
C VAL A 101 1.19 10.53 -9.85
N TRP A 102 2.49 10.52 -9.53
CA TRP A 102 3.03 9.64 -8.50
C TRP A 102 2.37 9.90 -7.13
N VAL A 103 2.21 11.16 -6.74
CA VAL A 103 1.52 11.55 -5.51
C VAL A 103 0.08 11.02 -5.50
N SER A 104 -0.70 11.24 -6.57
CA SER A 104 -2.10 10.79 -6.62
C SER A 104 -2.18 9.27 -6.58
N GLU A 105 -1.34 8.56 -7.32
CA GLU A 105 -1.34 7.10 -7.36
C GLU A 105 -0.97 6.48 -6.02
N VAL A 106 -0.04 7.09 -5.26
CA VAL A 106 0.30 6.62 -3.92
C VAL A 106 -0.86 6.89 -2.94
N MET A 107 -1.50 8.05 -3.02
CA MET A 107 -2.65 8.38 -2.16
C MET A 107 -3.86 7.48 -2.44
N LEU A 108 -4.15 7.16 -3.70
CA LEU A 108 -5.31 6.34 -4.12
C LEU A 108 -5.18 4.85 -3.75
N GLN A 109 -4.01 4.38 -3.34
CA GLN A 109 -3.82 2.99 -2.90
C GLN A 109 -4.67 2.67 -1.66
N GLN A 110 -5.74 1.88 -1.84
CA GLN A 110 -6.65 1.51 -0.74
C GLN A 110 -7.29 2.74 -0.05
N THR A 111 -7.47 3.85 -0.77
CA THR A 111 -8.15 5.05 -0.26
C THR A 111 -9.15 5.55 -1.31
N GLN A 112 -10.32 6.01 -0.87
CA GLN A 112 -11.39 6.44 -1.78
C GLN A 112 -11.04 7.77 -2.45
N VAL A 113 -11.44 7.94 -3.72
CA VAL A 113 -11.20 9.15 -4.51
C VAL A 113 -11.69 10.40 -3.79
N ALA A 114 -12.91 10.37 -3.24
CA ALA A 114 -13.51 11.51 -2.53
C ALA A 114 -12.65 11.99 -1.36
N THR A 115 -12.03 11.07 -0.61
CA THR A 115 -11.11 11.40 0.47
C THR A 115 -9.81 12.00 -0.07
N VAL A 116 -9.27 11.47 -1.17
CA VAL A 116 -7.96 11.87 -1.68
C VAL A 116 -7.95 13.31 -2.24
N ILE A 117 -9.07 13.82 -2.74
CA ILE A 117 -9.17 15.16 -3.38
C ILE A 117 -8.57 16.26 -2.48
N ASP A 118 -9.00 16.34 -1.22
CA ASP A 118 -8.56 17.40 -0.31
C ASP A 118 -7.10 17.23 0.12
N TYR A 119 -6.65 15.99 0.30
CA TYR A 119 -5.27 15.69 0.68
C TYR A 119 -4.30 15.99 -0.45
N TYR A 120 -4.65 15.58 -1.67
CA TYR A 120 -3.85 15.85 -2.86
C TYR A 120 -3.70 17.36 -3.07
N THR A 121 -4.80 18.11 -2.94
CA THR A 121 -4.79 19.56 -3.16
C THR A 121 -3.87 20.27 -2.16
N ARG A 122 -4.02 19.98 -0.85
CA ARG A 122 -3.14 20.55 0.19
C ARG A 122 -1.68 20.11 0.03
N TRP A 123 -1.46 18.84 -0.33
CA TRP A 123 -0.12 18.30 -0.57
C TRP A 123 0.59 19.03 -1.71
N MET A 124 -0.07 19.14 -2.87
CA MET A 124 0.51 19.79 -4.05
C MET A 124 0.64 21.31 -3.89
N GLN A 125 -0.11 21.92 -2.96
CA GLN A 125 0.06 23.32 -2.58
C GLN A 125 1.31 23.51 -1.70
N LYS A 126 1.56 22.62 -0.74
CA LYS A 126 2.74 22.70 0.15
C LYS A 126 4.02 22.26 -0.54
N TRP A 127 3.96 21.19 -1.33
CA TRP A 127 5.08 20.61 -2.05
C TRP A 127 4.72 20.47 -3.53
N PRO A 128 4.84 21.54 -4.33
CA PRO A 128 4.52 21.50 -5.75
C PRO A 128 5.53 20.69 -6.58
N THR A 129 6.75 20.46 -6.06
CA THR A 129 7.83 19.74 -6.77
C THR A 129 8.46 18.63 -5.91
N LEU A 130 9.24 17.76 -6.58
CA LEU A 130 10.04 16.72 -5.92
C LEU A 130 11.06 17.31 -4.94
N GLN A 131 11.65 18.44 -5.29
CA GLN A 131 12.63 19.16 -4.48
C GLN A 131 12.02 19.62 -3.16
N ASP A 132 10.82 20.19 -3.23
CA ASP A 132 10.10 20.66 -2.03
C ASP A 132 9.82 19.48 -1.09
N LEU A 133 9.31 18.37 -1.62
CA LEU A 133 9.05 17.17 -0.82
C LEU A 133 10.32 16.51 -0.28
N ALA A 134 11.39 16.46 -1.07
CA ALA A 134 12.67 15.88 -0.68
C ALA A 134 13.27 16.62 0.53
N SER A 135 13.15 17.96 0.54
CA SER A 135 13.63 18.81 1.64
C SER A 135 12.77 18.78 2.91
N ALA A 136 11.53 18.28 2.83
CA ALA A 136 10.63 18.24 3.96
C ALA A 136 11.12 17.30 5.07
N SER A 137 10.70 17.56 6.31
CA SER A 137 10.90 16.63 7.42
C SER A 137 9.88 15.47 7.36
N LEU A 138 10.20 14.33 7.99
CA LEU A 138 9.25 13.21 8.10
C LEU A 138 8.01 13.59 8.92
N GLU A 139 8.20 14.45 9.93
CA GLU A 139 7.09 14.94 10.75
C GLU A 139 6.09 15.74 9.92
N GLU A 140 6.55 16.67 9.08
CA GLU A 140 5.65 17.44 8.21
C GLU A 140 4.91 16.54 7.21
N VAL A 141 5.59 15.54 6.64
CA VAL A 141 4.96 14.55 5.77
C VAL A 141 3.87 13.78 6.52
N ASN A 142 4.16 13.33 7.75
CA ASN A 142 3.18 12.64 8.59
C ASN A 142 2.00 13.53 8.97
N GLN A 143 2.22 14.83 9.21
CA GLN A 143 1.16 15.81 9.49
C GLN A 143 0.23 15.96 8.28
N LEU A 144 0.75 16.16 7.07
CA LEU A 144 -0.08 16.29 5.88
C LEU A 144 -0.75 14.98 5.45
N TRP A 145 -0.14 13.83 5.77
CA TRP A 145 -0.71 12.50 5.53
C TRP A 145 -1.72 12.06 6.60
N SER A 146 -1.82 12.81 7.72
CA SER A 146 -2.64 12.43 8.88
C SER A 146 -4.09 12.21 8.50
N GLY A 147 -4.58 10.97 8.67
CA GLY A 147 -5.95 10.57 8.33
C GLY A 147 -6.09 9.75 7.05
N LEU A 148 -5.11 9.73 6.14
CA LEU A 148 -5.15 8.86 4.94
C LEU A 148 -4.91 7.38 5.24
N GLY A 149 -4.30 7.07 6.38
CA GLY A 149 -3.87 5.71 6.73
C GLY A 149 -2.67 5.22 5.90
N TYR A 150 -2.13 4.06 6.28
CA TYR A 150 -0.93 3.46 5.67
C TYR A 150 0.22 4.48 5.50
N TYR A 151 0.64 5.10 6.60
CA TYR A 151 1.66 6.17 6.63
C TYR A 151 3.00 5.82 5.99
N SER A 152 3.34 4.52 5.91
CA SER A 152 4.50 4.05 5.18
C SER A 152 4.51 4.46 3.71
N ARG A 153 3.34 4.72 3.11
CA ARG A 153 3.19 5.25 1.75
C ARG A 153 3.76 6.67 1.62
N GLY A 154 3.35 7.59 2.50
CA GLY A 154 3.87 8.97 2.50
C GLY A 154 5.38 9.02 2.74
N ARG A 155 5.88 8.23 3.69
CA ARG A 155 7.32 8.09 3.94
C ARG A 155 8.08 7.57 2.70
N ARG A 156 7.63 6.47 2.10
CA ARG A 156 8.29 5.90 0.90
C ARG A 156 8.26 6.85 -0.30
N LEU A 157 7.18 7.61 -0.45
CA LEU A 157 7.07 8.65 -1.46
C LEU A 157 8.13 9.75 -1.25
N GLN A 158 8.32 10.19 0.00
CA GLN A 158 9.40 11.14 0.33
C GLN A 158 10.79 10.54 0.11
N GLU A 159 11.05 9.32 0.57
CA GLU A 159 12.32 8.61 0.33
C GLU A 159 12.62 8.49 -1.16
N GLY A 160 11.60 8.19 -1.96
CA GLY A 160 11.72 8.16 -3.41
C GLY A 160 11.99 9.53 -4.02
N ALA A 161 11.34 10.59 -3.53
CA ALA A 161 11.59 11.95 -3.98
C ALA A 161 13.03 12.39 -3.68
N ARG A 162 13.54 12.11 -2.47
CA ARG A 162 14.94 12.34 -2.11
C ARG A 162 15.89 11.61 -3.04
N LYS A 163 15.65 10.32 -3.28
CA LYS A 163 16.45 9.53 -4.22
C LYS A 163 16.49 10.14 -5.63
N VAL A 164 15.35 10.60 -6.15
CA VAL A 164 15.30 11.25 -7.46
C VAL A 164 16.14 12.53 -7.48
N VAL A 165 16.05 13.36 -6.43
CA VAL A 165 16.78 14.62 -6.35
C VAL A 165 18.29 14.40 -6.15
N GLU A 166 18.67 13.52 -5.23
CA GLU A 166 20.05 13.31 -4.79
C GLU A 166 20.84 12.40 -5.75
N GLU A 167 20.24 11.33 -6.26
CA GLU A 167 20.94 10.32 -7.07
C GLU A 167 20.64 10.42 -8.57
N LEU A 168 19.48 10.96 -8.96
CA LEU A 168 19.03 11.01 -10.36
C LEU A 168 18.96 12.44 -10.92
N GLY A 169 19.55 13.42 -10.21
CA GLY A 169 19.64 14.82 -10.66
C GLY A 169 18.29 15.52 -10.78
N GLY A 170 17.25 15.06 -10.07
CA GLY A 170 15.89 15.60 -10.15
C GLY A 170 15.07 15.07 -11.31
N HIS A 171 15.57 14.11 -12.09
CA HIS A 171 14.86 13.52 -13.23
C HIS A 171 14.22 12.19 -12.88
N VAL A 172 12.89 12.14 -12.99
CA VAL A 172 12.10 10.93 -12.77
C VAL A 172 12.39 9.91 -13.88
N PRO A 173 12.70 8.64 -13.56
CA PRO A 173 12.88 7.59 -14.57
C PRO A 173 11.67 7.51 -15.52
N ARG A 174 11.94 7.39 -16.83
CA ARG A 174 10.91 7.56 -17.87
C ARG A 174 10.18 6.27 -18.24
N THR A 175 10.65 5.11 -17.78
CA THR A 175 10.05 3.81 -18.12
C THR A 175 9.52 3.10 -16.89
N ALA A 176 8.45 2.32 -17.03
CA ALA A 176 7.86 1.53 -15.97
C ALA A 176 8.88 0.57 -15.32
N GLU A 177 9.74 -0.05 -16.12
CA GLU A 177 10.80 -0.92 -15.60
C GLU A 177 11.77 -0.15 -14.69
N THR A 178 12.29 1.00 -15.15
CA THR A 178 13.25 1.80 -14.38
C THR A 178 12.61 2.44 -13.15
N LEU A 179 11.36 2.90 -13.25
CA LEU A 179 10.57 3.38 -12.12
C LEU A 179 10.42 2.31 -11.04
N GLN A 180 10.05 1.08 -11.44
CA GLN A 180 9.87 -0.04 -10.52
C GLN A 180 11.18 -0.49 -9.88
N GLN A 181 12.28 -0.49 -10.65
CA GLN A 181 13.59 -0.93 -10.17
C GLN A 181 14.24 0.09 -9.22
N LEU A 182 14.14 1.38 -9.54
CA LEU A 182 14.92 2.41 -8.85
C LEU A 182 14.18 3.04 -7.67
N LEU A 183 12.85 3.15 -7.70
CA LEU A 183 12.11 3.94 -6.71
C LEU A 183 11.52 3.10 -5.57
N PRO A 184 11.77 3.45 -4.29
CA PRO A 184 11.22 2.71 -3.16
C PRO A 184 9.70 2.83 -3.10
N GLY A 185 9.02 1.70 -2.86
CA GLY A 185 7.57 1.67 -2.74
C GLY A 185 6.80 1.77 -4.07
N VAL A 186 7.49 1.90 -5.21
CA VAL A 186 6.87 1.89 -6.54
C VAL A 186 6.80 0.44 -7.04
N GLY A 187 5.60 -0.14 -6.99
CA GLY A 187 5.32 -1.46 -7.58
C GLY A 187 4.94 -1.38 -9.07
N ARG A 188 4.76 -2.55 -9.70
CA ARG A 188 4.40 -2.69 -11.13
C ARG A 188 3.22 -1.80 -11.54
N TYR A 189 2.18 -1.71 -10.71
CA TYR A 189 1.02 -0.84 -10.92
C TYR A 189 1.42 0.64 -11.00
N THR A 190 2.04 1.18 -9.94
CA THR A 190 2.39 2.59 -9.85
C THR A 190 3.40 2.98 -10.93
N ALA A 191 4.36 2.11 -11.23
CA ALA A 191 5.31 2.33 -12.31
C ALA A 191 4.63 2.45 -13.68
N GLY A 192 3.72 1.53 -14.01
CA GLY A 192 2.97 1.57 -15.26
C GLY A 192 2.02 2.78 -15.34
N ALA A 193 1.39 3.15 -14.22
CA ALA A 193 0.51 4.31 -14.16
C ALA A 193 1.29 5.61 -14.42
N ILE A 194 2.43 5.82 -13.74
CA ILE A 194 3.29 6.99 -13.98
C ILE A 194 3.80 6.98 -15.42
N ALA A 195 4.35 5.86 -15.90
CA ALA A 195 4.97 5.81 -17.21
C ALA A 195 3.97 6.05 -18.36
N SER A 196 2.77 5.48 -18.26
CA SER A 196 1.73 5.67 -19.27
C SER A 196 1.07 7.04 -19.21
N ILE A 197 0.82 7.59 -18.02
CA ILE A 197 0.09 8.86 -17.86
C ILE A 197 1.02 10.07 -18.04
N ALA A 198 2.26 10.00 -17.57
CA ALA A 198 3.17 11.13 -17.61
C ALA A 198 4.10 11.13 -18.82
N PHE A 199 4.47 9.95 -19.33
CA PHE A 199 5.50 9.80 -20.37
C PHE A 199 5.00 9.04 -21.62
N ASP A 200 3.70 8.79 -21.72
CA ASP A 200 3.06 8.11 -22.86
C ASP A 200 3.68 6.74 -23.19
N GLN A 201 4.29 6.06 -22.21
CA GLN A 201 4.79 4.71 -22.43
C GLN A 201 3.60 3.76 -22.63
N VAL A 202 3.66 2.97 -23.71
CA VAL A 202 2.66 1.93 -24.02
C VAL A 202 2.82 0.72 -23.09
N THR A 203 2.34 0.88 -21.86
CA THR A 203 2.31 -0.16 -20.83
C THR A 203 0.91 -0.26 -20.23
N GLY A 204 0.35 -1.47 -20.20
CA GLY A 204 -0.91 -1.74 -19.53
C GLY A 204 -0.76 -1.64 -18.01
N VAL A 205 -1.85 -1.33 -17.31
CA VAL A 205 -1.89 -1.23 -15.85
C VAL A 205 -3.07 -2.05 -15.30
N VAL A 206 -2.85 -2.74 -14.18
CA VAL A 206 -3.86 -3.58 -13.54
C VAL A 206 -4.01 -3.24 -12.06
N ASP A 207 -5.16 -2.69 -11.67
CA ASP A 207 -5.60 -2.52 -10.28
C ASP A 207 -6.85 -3.37 -9.98
N GLY A 208 -7.43 -3.22 -8.78
CA GLY A 208 -8.66 -3.93 -8.41
C GLY A 208 -9.86 -3.61 -9.31
N ASN A 209 -9.89 -2.44 -9.95
CA ASN A 209 -10.93 -2.05 -10.91
C ASN A 209 -10.72 -2.75 -12.25
N VAL A 210 -9.51 -2.68 -12.81
CA VAL A 210 -9.15 -3.32 -14.08
C VAL A 210 -9.24 -4.84 -13.98
N ILE A 211 -8.80 -5.46 -12.87
CA ILE A 211 -8.99 -6.91 -12.62
C ILE A 211 -10.46 -7.27 -12.81
N ARG A 212 -11.37 -6.53 -12.17
CA ARG A 212 -12.81 -6.81 -12.24
C ARG A 212 -13.37 -6.63 -13.65
N VAL A 213 -12.96 -5.57 -14.35
CA VAL A 213 -13.37 -5.32 -15.74
C VAL A 213 -12.90 -6.48 -16.64
N LEU A 214 -11.61 -6.80 -16.63
CA LEU A 214 -11.03 -7.85 -17.48
C LEU A 214 -11.62 -9.23 -17.16
N CYS A 215 -11.76 -9.56 -15.88
CA CYS A 215 -12.39 -10.82 -15.48
C CYS A 215 -13.82 -10.95 -15.99
N ARG A 216 -14.60 -9.87 -16.03
CA ARG A 216 -15.96 -9.92 -16.59
C ARG A 216 -15.95 -9.94 -18.11
N VAL A 217 -15.13 -9.10 -18.74
CA VAL A 217 -15.06 -8.99 -20.21
C VAL A 217 -14.60 -10.30 -20.85
N ARG A 218 -13.72 -11.05 -20.20
CA ARG A 218 -13.20 -12.35 -20.68
C ARG A 218 -13.66 -13.55 -19.86
N ALA A 219 -14.66 -13.37 -18.99
CA ALA A 219 -15.25 -14.43 -18.16
C ALA A 219 -14.22 -15.29 -17.40
N ILE A 220 -13.23 -14.64 -16.79
CA ILE A 220 -12.20 -15.26 -15.94
C ILE A 220 -12.75 -15.36 -14.52
N GLY A 221 -13.08 -16.58 -14.11
CA GLY A 221 -13.71 -16.90 -12.83
C GLY A 221 -12.76 -17.37 -11.75
N ALA A 222 -11.56 -17.80 -12.13
CA ALA A 222 -10.52 -18.23 -11.21
C ALA A 222 -10.02 -17.10 -10.29
N ASP A 223 -9.35 -17.48 -9.19
CA ASP A 223 -8.87 -16.55 -8.18
C ASP A 223 -7.86 -15.55 -8.78
N PRO A 224 -8.18 -14.24 -8.82
CA PRO A 224 -7.30 -13.22 -9.39
C PRO A 224 -6.04 -12.98 -8.57
N THR A 225 -5.96 -13.50 -7.34
CA THR A 225 -4.75 -13.42 -6.51
C THR A 225 -3.73 -14.50 -6.84
N SER A 226 -4.12 -15.53 -7.63
CA SER A 226 -3.18 -16.54 -8.10
C SER A 226 -2.16 -15.94 -9.06
N SER A 227 -0.92 -16.42 -8.99
CA SER A 227 0.17 -15.96 -9.86
C SER A 227 -0.18 -16.11 -11.35
N PHE A 228 -0.79 -17.24 -11.73
CA PHE A 228 -1.18 -17.52 -13.12
C PHE A 228 -2.23 -16.52 -13.65
N VAL A 229 -3.35 -16.36 -12.95
CA VAL A 229 -4.42 -15.43 -13.36
C VAL A 229 -3.91 -13.99 -13.34
N SER A 230 -3.10 -13.62 -12.35
CA SER A 230 -2.50 -12.28 -12.27
C SER A 230 -1.64 -11.98 -13.52
N HIS A 231 -0.71 -12.85 -13.90
CA HIS A 231 0.09 -12.64 -15.11
C HIS A 231 -0.80 -12.53 -16.36
N HIS A 232 -1.79 -13.42 -16.48
CA HIS A 232 -2.72 -13.40 -17.61
C HIS A 232 -3.49 -12.08 -17.73
N LEU A 233 -3.97 -11.52 -16.61
CA LEU A 233 -4.65 -10.23 -16.59
C LEU A 233 -3.72 -9.08 -16.99
N TRP A 234 -2.45 -9.15 -16.60
CA TRP A 234 -1.44 -8.20 -17.05
C TRP A 234 -1.14 -8.31 -18.55
N ASP A 235 -1.12 -9.51 -19.11
CA ASP A 235 -0.93 -9.74 -20.54
C ASP A 235 -2.12 -9.19 -21.35
N LEU A 236 -3.36 -9.42 -20.88
CA LEU A 236 -4.56 -8.82 -21.47
C LEU A 236 -4.52 -7.30 -21.42
N ALA A 237 -4.13 -6.71 -20.28
CA ALA A 237 -4.00 -5.26 -20.16
C ALA A 237 -2.93 -4.70 -21.12
N GLN A 238 -1.80 -5.39 -21.26
CA GLN A 238 -0.73 -5.02 -22.19
C GLN A 238 -1.14 -5.19 -23.66
N GLN A 239 -1.97 -6.18 -23.98
CA GLN A 239 -2.52 -6.34 -25.32
C GLN A 239 -3.52 -5.22 -25.67
N LEU A 240 -4.35 -4.82 -24.69
CA LEU A 240 -5.41 -3.85 -24.90
C LEU A 240 -4.97 -2.40 -24.85
N VAL A 241 -3.90 -2.06 -24.12
CA VAL A 241 -3.47 -0.65 -23.96
C VAL A 241 -3.33 0.03 -25.32
N ASP A 242 -3.91 1.23 -25.44
CA ASP A 242 -3.91 1.96 -26.69
C ASP A 242 -2.49 2.50 -26.99
N PRO A 243 -1.92 2.27 -28.19
CA PRO A 243 -0.59 2.74 -28.54
C PRO A 243 -0.47 4.27 -28.66
N ALA A 244 -1.56 4.98 -28.96
CA ALA A 244 -1.57 6.42 -29.14
C ALA A 244 -1.92 7.18 -27.85
N ARG A 245 -2.75 6.58 -26.99
CA ARG A 245 -3.25 7.19 -25.74
C ARG A 245 -3.14 6.23 -24.55
N PRO A 246 -1.96 5.70 -24.20
CA PRO A 246 -1.83 4.66 -23.17
C PRO A 246 -2.25 5.16 -21.78
N GLY A 247 -1.92 6.40 -21.43
CA GLY A 247 -2.31 7.02 -20.16
C GLY A 247 -3.84 7.19 -20.02
N ASP A 248 -4.50 7.71 -21.05
CA ASP A 248 -5.96 7.83 -21.05
C ASP A 248 -6.65 6.46 -21.07
N PHE A 249 -6.13 5.49 -21.82
CA PHE A 249 -6.66 4.13 -21.84
C PHE A 249 -6.63 3.49 -20.44
N ASN A 250 -5.49 3.55 -19.75
CA ASN A 250 -5.34 3.00 -18.42
C ASN A 250 -6.30 3.68 -17.44
N GLN A 251 -6.40 5.01 -17.47
CA GLN A 251 -7.34 5.75 -16.64
C GLN A 251 -8.80 5.43 -16.98
N ALA A 252 -9.14 5.23 -18.25
CA ALA A 252 -10.46 4.86 -18.70
C ALA A 252 -10.87 3.47 -18.19
N ALA A 253 -9.95 2.50 -18.22
CA ALA A 253 -10.22 1.16 -17.69
C ALA A 253 -10.46 1.18 -16.17
N MET A 254 -9.68 1.99 -15.43
CA MET A 254 -9.90 2.21 -13.99
C MET A 254 -11.23 2.92 -13.72
N GLU A 255 -11.54 3.96 -14.50
CA GLU A 255 -12.78 4.74 -14.38
C GLU A 255 -14.00 3.86 -14.65
N LEU A 256 -13.95 3.01 -15.68
CA LEU A 256 -15.01 2.08 -16.03
C LEU A 256 -15.28 1.13 -14.86
N GLY A 257 -14.23 0.57 -14.26
CA GLY A 257 -14.39 -0.27 -13.07
C GLY A 257 -14.98 0.53 -11.90
N ALA A 258 -14.50 1.75 -11.66
CA ALA A 258 -14.93 2.56 -10.52
C ALA A 258 -16.38 3.04 -10.61
N THR A 259 -16.91 3.30 -11.81
CA THR A 259 -18.18 4.03 -12.00
C THR A 259 -19.30 3.20 -12.63
N VAL A 260 -18.96 2.25 -13.51
CA VAL A 260 -19.95 1.46 -14.28
C VAL A 260 -19.88 -0.01 -13.90
N CYS A 261 -18.72 -0.63 -14.08
CA CYS A 261 -18.47 -2.03 -13.80
C CYS A 261 -18.12 -2.22 -12.33
N THR A 262 -19.01 -1.80 -11.42
CA THR A 262 -18.81 -1.77 -9.96
C THR A 262 -18.81 -3.17 -9.32
N PRO A 263 -18.30 -3.33 -8.08
CA PRO A 263 -18.27 -4.64 -7.41
C PRO A 263 -19.64 -5.29 -7.26
N GLN A 264 -20.66 -4.50 -6.94
CA GLN A 264 -22.05 -4.92 -6.78
C GLN A 264 -22.94 -4.04 -7.65
N ARG A 265 -23.96 -4.65 -8.27
CA ARG A 265 -24.93 -3.96 -9.15
C ARG A 265 -24.26 -3.10 -10.25
N PRO A 266 -23.44 -3.71 -11.15
CA PRO A 266 -22.83 -2.97 -12.24
C PRO A 266 -23.88 -2.47 -13.25
N LEU A 267 -23.63 -1.29 -13.81
CA LEU A 267 -24.52 -0.60 -14.76
C LEU A 267 -24.30 -1.12 -16.20
N CYS A 268 -24.51 -2.41 -16.43
CA CYS A 268 -24.19 -3.06 -17.71
C CYS A 268 -24.87 -2.41 -18.93
N SER A 269 -26.09 -1.87 -18.77
CA SER A 269 -26.82 -1.17 -19.83
C SER A 269 -26.17 0.13 -20.29
N HIS A 270 -25.31 0.73 -19.46
CA HIS A 270 -24.57 1.95 -19.77
C HIS A 270 -23.08 1.66 -20.05
N CYS A 271 -22.70 0.38 -20.16
CA CYS A 271 -21.31 0.00 -20.33
C CYS A 271 -20.87 0.14 -21.80
N PRO A 272 -19.82 0.93 -22.10
CA PRO A 272 -19.38 1.17 -23.48
C PRO A 272 -18.81 -0.08 -24.17
N VAL A 273 -18.40 -1.07 -23.39
CA VAL A 273 -17.82 -2.33 -23.86
C VAL A 273 -18.75 -3.53 -23.61
N GLN A 274 -20.05 -3.28 -23.42
CA GLN A 274 -21.06 -4.30 -23.14
C GLN A 274 -21.10 -5.40 -24.21
N SER A 275 -21.05 -5.03 -25.49
CA SER A 275 -21.10 -5.98 -26.62
C SER A 275 -19.93 -6.96 -26.64
N LEU A 276 -18.77 -6.57 -26.09
CA LEU A 276 -17.55 -7.37 -26.01
C LEU A 276 -17.44 -8.15 -24.68
N CYS A 277 -18.42 -8.01 -23.78
CA CYS A 277 -18.35 -8.56 -22.43
C CYS A 277 -18.93 -9.98 -22.37
N ARG A 278 -18.05 -10.98 -22.26
CA ARG A 278 -18.46 -12.40 -22.20
C ARG A 278 -19.32 -12.74 -20.99
N ALA A 279 -19.04 -12.15 -19.81
CA ALA A 279 -19.91 -12.33 -18.65
C ALA A 279 -21.32 -11.81 -18.91
N HIS A 280 -21.47 -10.68 -19.60
CA HIS A 280 -22.79 -10.12 -19.94
C HIS A 280 -23.54 -10.99 -20.95
N GLN A 281 -22.85 -11.44 -22.01
CA GLN A 281 -23.41 -12.38 -23.00
C GLN A 281 -23.93 -13.66 -22.32
N ARG A 282 -23.16 -14.21 -21.36
CA ARG A 282 -23.56 -15.39 -20.57
C ARG A 282 -24.82 -15.17 -19.73
N VAL A 283 -25.01 -13.98 -19.16
CA VAL A 283 -26.25 -13.64 -18.42
C VAL A 283 -27.45 -13.63 -19.35
N GLY A 284 -27.32 -13.02 -20.53
CA GLY A 284 -28.39 -13.00 -21.55
C GLY A 284 -28.74 -14.41 -22.03
N GLN A 285 -27.73 -15.25 -22.28
CA GLN A 285 -27.93 -16.65 -22.65
C GLN A 285 -28.62 -17.44 -21.53
N GLY A 286 -28.24 -17.26 -20.26
CA GLY A 286 -28.87 -17.93 -19.10
C GLY A 286 -30.33 -17.55 -18.85
N GLN A 287 -30.79 -16.39 -19.36
CA GLN A 287 -32.21 -16.01 -19.37
C GLN A 287 -32.98 -16.64 -20.55
N LEU A 288 -32.30 -16.98 -21.66
CA LEU A 288 -32.87 -17.57 -22.87
C LEU A 288 -32.77 -19.12 -22.91
N SER A 289 -31.91 -19.74 -22.10
CA SER A 289 -31.65 -21.18 -22.08
C SER A 289 -32.47 -21.91 -21.00
N ALA A 290 -33.78 -21.99 -21.26
CA ALA A 290 -34.62 -23.14 -20.89
C ALA A 290 -34.75 -24.14 -22.07
N LEU A 291 -33.81 -24.11 -23.03
CA LEU A 291 -33.71 -25.06 -24.14
C LEU A 291 -32.25 -25.52 -24.29
N PRO A 292 -31.99 -26.83 -24.49
CA PRO A 292 -30.64 -27.36 -24.65
C PRO A 292 -30.10 -27.02 -26.05
N GLY A 293 -28.92 -26.39 -26.13
CA GLY A 293 -28.18 -26.25 -27.39
C GLY A 293 -27.72 -24.83 -27.78
N SER A 294 -27.15 -24.04 -26.86
CA SER A 294 -26.42 -22.80 -27.25
C SER A 294 -24.89 -23.04 -27.22
N PRO A 295 -24.11 -22.64 -28.26
CA PRO A 295 -22.76 -23.20 -28.47
C PRO A 295 -21.61 -22.66 -27.60
N ASP A 296 -21.78 -21.58 -26.85
CA ASP A 296 -20.59 -20.83 -26.34
C ASP A 296 -20.07 -21.26 -24.96
N ILE A 297 -20.91 -21.88 -24.12
CA ILE A 297 -20.48 -22.39 -22.80
C ILE A 297 -19.77 -23.75 -22.96
N GLU A 298 -20.13 -24.47 -24.02
CA GLU A 298 -19.63 -25.80 -24.33
C GLU A 298 -18.21 -25.81 -24.88
N GLU A 299 -17.72 -24.73 -25.53
CA GLU A 299 -16.41 -24.76 -26.18
C GLU A 299 -15.20 -24.86 -25.24
N CYS A 300 -15.21 -24.18 -24.07
CA CYS A 300 -14.12 -24.29 -23.10
C CYS A 300 -14.26 -25.55 -22.22
N ALA A 301 -15.49 -25.99 -21.96
CA ALA A 301 -15.80 -27.12 -21.07
C ALA A 301 -15.71 -28.49 -21.77
N LEU A 302 -16.05 -28.58 -23.06
CA LEU A 302 -15.94 -29.80 -23.87
C LEU A 302 -14.48 -30.11 -24.22
N ASN A 303 -13.64 -29.09 -24.47
CA ASN A 303 -12.23 -29.29 -24.82
C ASN A 303 -11.27 -29.32 -23.62
N THR A 304 -11.63 -28.74 -22.47
CA THR A 304 -10.74 -28.67 -21.31
C THR A 304 -11.54 -28.68 -20.00
N ARG A 305 -11.84 -29.86 -19.44
CA ARG A 305 -12.34 -30.01 -18.05
C ARG A 305 -11.40 -29.47 -16.95
N GLN A 306 -10.30 -28.81 -17.34
CA GLN A 306 -9.19 -28.37 -16.50
C GLN A 306 -8.74 -26.92 -16.80
N CYS A 307 -9.59 -26.09 -17.43
CA CYS A 307 -9.24 -24.70 -17.71
C CYS A 307 -9.01 -23.91 -16.40
N GLN A 308 -7.78 -23.42 -16.18
CA GLN A 308 -7.36 -22.74 -14.95
C GLN A 308 -7.91 -21.31 -14.81
N LEU A 309 -8.60 -20.78 -15.82
CA LEU A 309 -9.22 -19.44 -15.80
C LEU A 309 -10.72 -19.48 -15.57
N CYS A 310 -11.37 -20.61 -15.83
CA CYS A 310 -12.81 -20.80 -15.63
C CYS A 310 -13.19 -20.71 -14.14
N LEU A 311 -14.49 -20.60 -13.89
CA LEU A 311 -15.03 -20.76 -12.53
C LEU A 311 -14.60 -22.14 -11.98
N PRO A 312 -14.07 -22.21 -10.74
CA PRO A 312 -13.69 -23.47 -10.15
C PRO A 312 -14.93 -24.34 -9.92
N SER A 313 -14.80 -25.66 -10.08
CA SER A 313 -15.90 -26.61 -9.87
C SER A 313 -16.47 -26.57 -8.45
N THR A 314 -15.66 -26.15 -7.47
CA THR A 314 -16.07 -25.95 -6.07
C THR A 314 -16.97 -24.73 -5.86
N ASN A 315 -17.02 -23.80 -6.83
CA ASN A 315 -17.87 -22.62 -6.78
C ASN A 315 -18.47 -22.32 -8.16
N PRO A 316 -19.45 -23.14 -8.60
CA PRO A 316 -20.03 -23.09 -9.93
C PRO A 316 -20.81 -21.79 -10.17
N TRP A 317 -21.28 -21.59 -11.40
CA TRP A 317 -22.10 -20.42 -11.78
C TRP A 317 -23.38 -20.30 -10.92
N ASP A 318 -23.64 -19.10 -10.39
CA ASP A 318 -24.90 -18.75 -9.73
C ASP A 318 -25.71 -17.78 -10.60
N PRO A 319 -26.88 -18.18 -11.14
CA PRO A 319 -27.72 -17.32 -11.96
C PRO A 319 -28.12 -15.99 -11.29
N ASN A 320 -28.27 -15.97 -9.96
CA ASN A 320 -28.71 -14.78 -9.22
C ASN A 320 -27.62 -13.69 -9.15
N MET A 321 -26.36 -14.06 -9.33
CA MET A 321 -25.23 -13.14 -9.26
C MET A 321 -24.97 -12.43 -10.61
N GLY A 322 -25.49 -12.95 -11.72
CA GLY A 322 -25.24 -12.40 -13.05
C GLY A 322 -23.74 -12.24 -13.36
N VAL A 323 -23.31 -11.06 -13.81
CA VAL A 323 -21.88 -10.80 -14.08
C VAL A 323 -21.00 -10.76 -12.82
N VAL A 324 -21.61 -10.69 -11.62
CA VAL A 324 -20.90 -10.68 -10.33
C VAL A 324 -20.31 -12.05 -9.98
N ASN A 325 -20.64 -13.10 -10.75
CA ASN A 325 -19.89 -14.36 -10.73
C ASN A 325 -18.38 -14.16 -11.01
N PHE A 326 -17.99 -13.07 -11.68
CA PHE A 326 -16.63 -12.79 -12.08
C PHE A 326 -16.08 -11.49 -11.45
N PRO A 327 -14.87 -11.50 -10.85
CA PRO A 327 -14.10 -12.68 -10.41
C PRO A 327 -14.64 -13.28 -9.09
N ARG A 328 -14.42 -14.58 -8.86
CA ARG A 328 -14.66 -15.17 -7.53
C ARG A 328 -13.58 -14.70 -6.56
N LYS A 329 -13.98 -14.01 -5.50
CA LYS A 329 -13.05 -13.59 -4.43
C LYS A 329 -12.75 -14.76 -3.51
N ALA A 330 -11.48 -14.99 -3.23
CA ALA A 330 -11.06 -15.86 -2.13
C ALA A 330 -11.52 -15.29 -0.78
N SER A 331 -11.81 -16.18 0.17
CA SER A 331 -12.07 -15.79 1.55
C SER A 331 -10.81 -15.22 2.20
N ARG A 332 -10.96 -14.19 3.04
CA ARG A 332 -9.84 -13.58 3.77
C ARG A 332 -9.73 -14.21 5.16
N ARG A 333 -8.50 -14.48 5.60
CA ARG A 333 -8.23 -14.91 6.99
C ARG A 333 -8.56 -13.76 7.96
N PRO A 334 -9.03 -14.07 9.18
CA PRO A 334 -9.26 -13.04 10.20
C PRO A 334 -7.93 -12.34 10.56
N PRO A 335 -7.97 -11.03 10.88
CA PRO A 335 -6.81 -10.31 11.40
C PRO A 335 -6.29 -10.94 12.70
N ARG A 336 -4.97 -10.86 12.93
CA ARG A 336 -4.39 -11.29 14.22
C ARG A 336 -4.76 -10.30 15.33
N GLU A 337 -4.93 -10.78 16.56
CA GLU A 337 -5.20 -9.91 17.71
C GLU A 337 -3.90 -9.49 18.40
N GLU A 338 -3.80 -8.20 18.74
CA GLU A 338 -2.67 -7.62 19.48
C GLU A 338 -3.23 -6.72 20.59
N TYR A 339 -2.46 -6.55 21.67
CA TYR A 339 -2.86 -5.80 22.86
C TYR A 339 -1.77 -4.78 23.24
N SER A 340 -2.17 -3.61 23.72
CA SER A 340 -1.26 -2.58 24.21
C SER A 340 -1.87 -1.84 25.40
N ALA A 341 -1.05 -1.42 26.36
CA ALA A 341 -1.45 -0.46 27.39
C ALA A 341 -0.91 0.92 27.01
N THR A 342 -1.73 1.95 27.12
CA THR A 342 -1.37 3.34 26.83
C THR A 342 -1.83 4.26 27.94
N CYS A 343 -1.08 5.33 28.22
CA CYS A 343 -1.40 6.24 29.31
C CYS A 343 -1.42 7.70 28.84
N VAL A 344 -2.53 8.38 29.10
CA VAL A 344 -2.60 9.84 28.98
C VAL A 344 -1.99 10.46 30.24
N VAL A 345 -0.80 11.04 30.08
CA VAL A 345 -0.12 11.75 31.16
C VAL A 345 -0.41 13.24 31.03
N GLU A 346 -0.99 13.84 32.06
CA GLU A 346 -1.31 15.27 32.12
C GLU A 346 -0.46 15.97 33.18
N GLN A 347 -0.03 17.20 32.91
CA GLN A 347 0.60 18.10 33.89
C GLN A 347 0.00 19.51 33.80
N PRO A 348 0.06 20.34 34.85
CA PRO A 348 -0.39 21.73 34.79
C PRO A 348 0.44 22.53 33.76
N GLY A 349 -0.18 23.36 32.92
CA GLY A 349 0.50 24.25 31.98
C GLY A 349 0.90 25.59 32.62
N ALA A 350 2.00 26.20 32.14
CA ALA A 350 2.49 27.50 32.63
C ALA A 350 1.50 28.65 32.41
N THR A 351 0.68 28.59 31.36
CA THR A 351 -0.29 29.62 30.96
C THR A 351 -1.73 29.27 31.37
N GLY A 352 -1.92 28.23 32.19
CA GLY A 352 -3.23 27.64 32.51
C GLY A 352 -3.65 26.53 31.53
N GLY A 353 -4.43 25.55 32.04
CA GLY A 353 -4.86 24.35 31.29
C GLY A 353 -3.86 23.19 31.35
N PRO A 354 -4.29 21.94 31.10
CA PRO A 354 -3.40 20.78 31.14
C PRO A 354 -2.54 20.67 29.88
N LEU A 355 -1.29 20.26 30.07
CA LEU A 355 -0.40 19.78 29.02
C LEU A 355 -0.37 18.26 29.03
N ILE A 356 -0.33 17.65 27.85
CA ILE A 356 -0.29 16.20 27.69
C ILE A 356 1.04 15.74 27.10
N LEU A 357 1.54 14.60 27.58
CA LEU A 357 2.77 14.01 27.08
C LEU A 357 2.49 13.16 25.83
N LEU A 358 3.17 13.47 24.74
CA LEU A 358 3.28 12.56 23.60
C LEU A 358 4.73 12.12 23.40
N VAL A 359 4.89 10.91 22.91
CA VAL A 359 6.16 10.31 22.51
C VAL A 359 6.12 9.96 21.03
N GLN A 360 7.26 10.05 20.36
CA GLN A 360 7.39 9.75 18.95
C GLN A 360 7.74 8.28 18.76
N ARG A 361 6.94 7.59 17.94
CA ARG A 361 7.21 6.20 17.57
C ARG A 361 8.51 6.09 16.77
N PRO A 362 9.22 4.96 16.83
CA PRO A 362 10.38 4.71 15.99
C PRO A 362 10.11 4.98 14.52
N ASN A 363 11.13 5.38 13.75
CA ASN A 363 11.02 5.67 12.32
C ASN A 363 10.81 4.42 11.44
N SER A 364 10.60 3.25 12.04
CA SER A 364 10.29 2.00 11.36
C SER A 364 9.21 1.20 12.11
N GLY A 365 8.58 0.24 11.43
CA GLY A 365 7.51 -0.57 11.99
C GLY A 365 6.11 0.06 11.88
N LEU A 366 5.19 -0.40 12.73
CA LEU A 366 3.79 0.03 12.74
C LEU A 366 3.68 1.49 13.17
N LEU A 367 2.99 2.31 12.38
CA LEU A 367 2.76 3.75 12.63
C LEU A 367 4.06 4.55 12.81
N ALA A 368 5.10 4.20 12.05
CA ALA A 368 6.43 4.79 12.14
C ALA A 368 6.45 6.32 12.11
N GLY A 369 7.16 6.94 13.07
CA GLY A 369 7.35 8.39 13.18
C GLY A 369 6.09 9.19 13.56
N LEU A 370 4.97 8.53 13.86
CA LEU A 370 3.79 9.20 14.43
C LEU A 370 3.98 9.48 15.91
N TRP A 371 3.26 10.49 16.39
CA TRP A 371 3.13 10.76 17.81
C TRP A 371 2.06 9.86 18.44
N GLU A 372 2.28 9.46 19.68
CA GLU A 372 1.31 8.71 20.47
C GLU A 372 1.44 9.01 21.96
N PHE A 373 0.45 8.60 22.73
CA PHE A 373 0.60 8.54 24.18
C PHE A 373 1.61 7.44 24.55
N PRO A 374 2.40 7.60 25.62
CA PRO A 374 3.29 6.55 26.12
C PRO A 374 2.57 5.20 26.16
N SER A 375 3.14 4.20 25.51
CA SER A 375 2.50 2.91 25.34
C SER A 375 3.48 1.74 25.37
N VAL A 376 2.99 0.59 25.84
CA VAL A 376 3.73 -0.66 25.86
C VAL A 376 2.88 -1.77 25.23
N THR A 377 3.51 -2.61 24.41
CA THR A 377 2.85 -3.80 23.83
C THR A 377 2.69 -4.86 24.92
N LEU A 378 1.52 -5.49 24.96
CA LEU A 378 1.17 -6.49 25.96
C LEU A 378 1.15 -7.89 25.35
N GLU A 379 1.63 -8.86 26.13
CA GLU A 379 1.37 -10.27 25.87
C GLU A 379 -0.08 -10.62 26.28
N PRO A 380 -0.77 -11.51 25.54
CA PRO A 380 -2.19 -11.82 25.76
C PRO A 380 -2.58 -12.32 27.16
N SER A 381 -1.62 -12.80 27.97
CA SER A 381 -1.87 -13.52 29.23
C SER A 381 -1.21 -12.91 30.48
N GLY A 382 -0.70 -11.67 30.41
CA GLY A 382 0.14 -11.13 31.49
C GLY A 382 -0.61 -10.45 32.65
N GLN A 383 -0.35 -10.86 33.89
CA GLN A 383 -0.64 -10.09 35.13
C GLN A 383 0.26 -8.85 35.33
N HIS A 384 1.25 -8.64 34.47
CA HIS A 384 2.33 -7.65 34.65
C HIS A 384 2.15 -6.34 33.82
N GLN A 385 0.97 -6.11 33.23
CA GLN A 385 0.70 -5.00 32.30
C GLN A 385 0.94 -3.63 32.95
N HIS A 386 0.47 -3.47 34.19
CA HIS A 386 0.58 -2.22 34.95
C HIS A 386 2.04 -1.86 35.28
N LYS A 387 2.86 -2.85 35.63
CA LYS A 387 4.28 -2.65 35.95
C LYS A 387 5.07 -2.23 34.72
N ALA A 388 4.82 -2.86 33.58
CA ALA A 388 5.48 -2.53 32.32
C ALA A 388 5.13 -1.10 31.86
N LEU A 389 3.87 -0.70 31.99
CA LEU A 389 3.43 0.66 31.68
C LEU A 389 4.09 1.70 32.58
N LEU A 390 4.18 1.45 33.88
CA LEU A 390 4.88 2.36 34.81
C LEU A 390 6.37 2.48 34.47
N GLN A 391 7.03 1.39 34.09
CA GLN A 391 8.44 1.42 33.64
C GLN A 391 8.63 2.26 32.37
N GLU A 392 7.71 2.12 31.40
CA GLU A 392 7.70 2.94 30.19
C GLU A 392 7.50 4.42 30.52
N LEU A 393 6.57 4.74 31.43
CA LEU A 393 6.30 6.12 31.85
C LEU A 393 7.49 6.78 32.56
N GLN A 394 8.25 6.02 33.36
CA GLN A 394 9.49 6.48 33.99
C GLN A 394 10.59 6.84 32.98
N HIS A 395 10.55 6.26 31.77
CA HIS A 395 11.50 6.60 30.72
C HIS A 395 11.26 8.01 30.14
N TRP A 396 9.99 8.43 30.08
CA TRP A 396 9.57 9.64 29.37
C TRP A 396 9.28 10.84 30.26
N SER A 397 9.02 10.61 31.55
CA SER A 397 8.65 11.66 32.50
C SER A 397 9.50 11.58 33.78
N ALA A 398 9.75 12.75 34.39
CA ALA A 398 10.40 12.89 35.70
C ALA A 398 9.59 12.14 36.78
N PRO A 399 10.14 11.88 38.00
CA PRO A 399 9.70 10.76 38.83
C PRO A 399 8.18 10.71 39.01
N LEU A 400 7.60 9.57 38.62
CA LEU A 400 6.16 9.35 38.66
C LEU A 400 5.64 9.54 40.09
N PRO A 401 4.47 10.17 40.26
CA PRO A 401 3.86 10.31 41.57
C PRO A 401 3.44 8.93 42.10
N THR A 402 3.20 8.86 43.41
CA THR A 402 2.69 7.64 44.07
C THR A 402 1.22 7.35 43.73
N THR A 403 0.55 8.27 43.02
CA THR A 403 -0.83 8.17 42.59
C THR A 403 -1.04 6.95 41.68
N PRO A 404 -2.06 6.11 41.94
CA PRO A 404 -2.33 4.96 41.09
C PRO A 404 -2.77 5.39 39.68
N LEU A 405 -2.36 4.63 38.66
CA LEU A 405 -2.90 4.80 37.30
C LEU A 405 -4.40 4.51 37.31
N GLN A 406 -5.18 5.42 36.75
CA GLN A 406 -6.62 5.22 36.62
C GLN A 406 -6.91 4.56 35.27
N HIS A 407 -7.59 3.41 35.28
CA HIS A 407 -8.05 2.77 34.04
C HIS A 407 -9.28 3.50 33.50
N LEU A 408 -9.22 3.89 32.22
CA LEU A 408 -10.26 4.66 31.55
C LEU A 408 -11.20 3.79 30.70
N GLY A 409 -10.71 2.62 30.25
CA GLY A 409 -11.43 1.73 29.34
C GLY A 409 -10.56 1.23 28.20
N GLU A 410 -11.20 0.83 27.10
CA GLU A 410 -10.51 0.27 25.94
C GLU A 410 -10.81 1.00 24.62
N VAL A 411 -9.82 1.04 23.74
CA VAL A 411 -9.94 1.51 22.36
C VAL A 411 -9.52 0.39 21.42
N ILE A 412 -10.44 -0.09 20.60
CA ILE A 412 -10.14 -1.09 19.57
C ILE A 412 -9.86 -0.38 18.24
N HIS A 413 -8.75 -0.74 17.61
CA HIS A 413 -8.37 -0.27 16.29
C HIS A 413 -8.08 -1.44 15.35
N VAL A 414 -8.78 -1.49 14.23
CA VAL A 414 -8.68 -2.58 13.24
C VAL A 414 -7.88 -2.10 12.03
N PHE A 415 -6.70 -2.68 11.85
CA PHE A 415 -5.92 -2.65 10.61
C PHE A 415 -6.31 -3.82 9.71
N SER A 416 -5.83 -3.84 8.45
CA SER A 416 -6.15 -4.95 7.52
C SER A 416 -5.66 -6.32 7.97
N HIS A 417 -4.62 -6.36 8.81
CA HIS A 417 -3.94 -7.60 9.21
C HIS A 417 -3.81 -7.75 10.74
N ILE A 418 -4.21 -6.73 11.50
CA ILE A 418 -4.11 -6.67 12.96
C ILE A 418 -5.38 -6.04 13.52
N LYS A 419 -5.93 -6.59 14.59
CA LYS A 419 -6.89 -5.94 15.48
C LYS A 419 -6.14 -5.62 16.78
N LEU A 420 -5.85 -4.34 17.00
CA LEU A 420 -5.09 -3.86 18.15
C LEU A 420 -6.05 -3.27 19.20
N THR A 421 -6.02 -3.83 20.41
CA THR A 421 -6.80 -3.35 21.56
C THR A 421 -5.89 -2.57 22.50
N TYR A 422 -6.19 -1.28 22.68
CA TYR A 422 -5.52 -0.41 23.63
C TYR A 422 -6.29 -0.39 24.96
N GLN A 423 -5.65 -0.79 26.05
CA GLN A 423 -6.09 -0.49 27.41
C GLN A 423 -5.60 0.91 27.78
N VAL A 424 -6.54 1.83 28.03
CA VAL A 424 -6.24 3.25 28.22
C VAL A 424 -6.23 3.58 29.71
N TYR A 425 -5.17 4.24 30.16
CA TYR A 425 -4.98 4.72 31.52
C TYR A 425 -4.80 6.24 31.52
N SER A 426 -5.01 6.88 32.68
CA SER A 426 -4.62 8.27 32.92
C SER A 426 -3.68 8.39 34.11
N LEU A 427 -2.83 9.42 34.06
CA LEU A 427 -1.96 9.84 35.14
C LEU A 427 -1.88 11.37 35.16
N ALA A 428 -2.26 11.99 36.26
CA ALA A 428 -2.06 13.42 36.48
C ALA A 428 -0.81 13.64 37.34
N LEU A 429 0.10 14.49 36.86
CA LEU A 429 1.28 14.94 37.59
C LEU A 429 0.94 16.20 38.41
N GLU A 430 1.47 16.30 39.62
CA GLU A 430 1.20 17.43 40.51
C GLU A 430 2.00 18.70 40.15
N GLY A 431 3.08 18.54 39.37
CA GLY A 431 4.01 19.62 39.03
C GLY A 431 4.34 19.69 37.54
N GLN A 432 5.01 20.77 37.16
CA GLN A 432 5.51 20.98 35.80
C GLN A 432 6.87 20.35 35.60
N THR A 433 6.97 19.49 34.59
CA THR A 433 8.26 19.01 34.07
C THR A 433 8.89 20.14 33.24
N PRO A 434 10.10 20.63 33.59
CA PRO A 434 10.77 21.65 32.80
C PRO A 434 10.99 21.22 31.35
N ALA A 435 10.82 22.15 30.39
CA ALA A 435 11.05 21.86 28.98
C ALA A 435 12.49 21.36 28.71
N SER A 436 13.47 21.83 29.48
CA SER A 436 14.88 21.41 29.39
C SER A 436 15.16 19.97 29.84
N THR A 437 14.23 19.32 30.53
CA THR A 437 14.37 17.94 31.03
C THR A 437 13.56 16.92 30.22
N THR A 438 12.86 17.34 29.16
CA THR A 438 12.05 16.44 28.34
C THR A 438 12.96 15.59 27.44
N PRO A 439 12.88 14.24 27.49
CA PRO A 439 13.74 13.37 26.67
C PRO A 439 13.55 13.61 25.17
N PRO A 440 14.60 13.39 24.34
CA PRO A 440 14.46 13.42 22.88
C PRO A 440 13.37 12.44 22.41
N GLY A 441 12.47 12.92 21.56
CA GLY A 441 11.32 12.13 21.10
C GLY A 441 10.09 12.21 22.01
N ALA A 442 10.14 12.96 23.11
CA ALA A 442 8.96 13.35 23.89
C ALA A 442 8.65 14.83 23.72
N ARG A 443 7.37 15.20 23.84
CA ARG A 443 6.94 16.59 23.93
C ARG A 443 5.65 16.74 24.73
N TRP A 444 5.55 17.88 25.40
CA TRP A 444 4.33 18.32 26.06
C TRP A 444 3.54 19.23 25.14
N LEU A 445 2.25 18.94 24.97
CA LEU A 445 1.36 19.69 24.09
C LEU A 445 0.08 20.08 24.81
N THR A 446 -0.53 21.16 24.36
CA THR A 446 -1.93 21.45 24.64
C THR A 446 -2.86 20.47 23.91
N TRP A 447 -4.10 20.35 24.38
CA TRP A 447 -5.14 19.61 23.66
C TRP A 447 -5.41 20.16 22.25
N GLU A 448 -5.21 21.45 22.03
CA GLU A 448 -5.34 22.05 20.70
C GLU A 448 -4.24 21.58 19.75
N GLU A 449 -2.99 21.62 20.19
CA GLU A 449 -1.84 21.12 19.42
C GLU A 449 -1.96 19.61 19.16
N PHE A 450 -2.47 18.83 20.12
CA PHE A 450 -2.75 17.41 19.93
C PHE A 450 -3.71 17.14 18.77
N ARG A 451 -4.75 17.95 18.59
CA ARG A 451 -5.71 17.79 17.47
C ARG A 451 -5.02 17.91 16.10
N ASN A 452 -3.97 18.74 16.03
CA ASN A 452 -3.18 19.00 14.84
C ASN A 452 -1.95 18.08 14.71
N ALA A 453 -1.60 17.35 15.76
CA ALA A 453 -0.47 16.43 15.76
C ALA A 453 -0.72 15.22 14.84
N ALA A 454 0.37 14.71 14.26
CA ALA A 454 0.35 13.49 13.46
C ALA A 454 0.22 12.24 14.34
N VAL A 455 -0.97 12.04 14.90
CA VAL A 455 -1.33 10.89 15.74
C VAL A 455 -2.25 9.93 14.99
N SER A 456 -2.28 8.65 15.40
CA SER A 456 -3.18 7.67 14.80
C SER A 456 -4.65 7.96 15.15
N THR A 457 -5.58 7.44 14.34
CA THR A 457 -7.02 7.57 14.65
C THR A 457 -7.43 6.81 15.91
N ALA A 458 -6.63 5.82 16.37
CA ALA A 458 -6.82 5.19 17.66
C ALA A 458 -6.50 6.16 18.81
N MET A 459 -5.37 6.88 18.71
CA MET A 459 -4.96 7.86 19.74
C MET A 459 -5.97 9.01 19.87
N LYS A 460 -6.61 9.43 18.76
CA LYS A 460 -7.68 10.44 18.80
C LYS A 460 -8.93 9.99 19.56
N LYS A 461 -9.11 8.69 19.84
CA LYS A 461 -10.25 8.14 20.60
C LYS A 461 -10.01 8.03 22.10
N ALA A 462 -8.76 8.15 22.56
CA ALA A 462 -8.45 8.07 24.00
C ALA A 462 -8.95 9.29 24.81
N PRO A 463 -8.81 10.56 24.34
CA PRO A 463 -9.18 11.73 25.14
C PRO A 463 -10.65 11.80 25.57
N PRO A 464 -11.65 11.42 24.75
CA PRO A 464 -13.04 11.36 25.19
C PRO A 464 -13.29 10.50 26.44
N LEU A 465 -12.42 9.52 26.73
CA LEU A 465 -12.54 8.66 27.92
C LEU A 465 -12.17 9.39 29.22
N LEU A 466 -11.39 10.48 29.16
CA LEU A 466 -11.10 11.32 30.33
C LEU A 466 -12.34 12.08 30.77
N SER A 467 -13.10 12.63 29.80
CA SER A 467 -14.28 13.43 30.06
C SER A 467 -15.43 12.64 30.68
N SER A 468 -15.55 11.34 30.38
CA SER A 468 -16.57 10.46 30.98
C SER A 468 -16.38 10.22 32.48
N LEU A 469 -15.17 10.45 33.01
CA LEU A 469 -14.91 10.35 34.45
C LEU A 469 -15.28 11.63 35.20
N SER A 470 -15.07 12.80 34.60
CA SER A 470 -15.45 14.08 35.20
C SER A 470 -16.96 14.19 35.41
N SER A 471 -17.77 13.64 34.50
CA SER A 471 -19.22 13.54 34.65
C SER A 471 -19.67 12.50 35.67
N CYS A 472 -18.91 11.39 35.87
CA CYS A 472 -19.19 10.42 36.93
C CYS A 472 -18.80 10.92 38.34
N LEU A 473 -17.69 11.66 38.48
CA LEU A 473 -17.27 12.25 39.76
C LEU A 473 -18.18 13.41 40.23
N SER A 474 -18.97 13.99 39.31
CA SER A 474 -19.98 15.00 39.65
C SER A 474 -21.25 14.41 40.27
N LEU A 475 -21.48 13.09 40.11
CA LEU A 475 -22.66 12.39 40.62
C LEU A 475 -22.45 11.73 42.00
N THR A 476 -21.21 11.64 42.47
CA THR A 476 -20.88 11.06 43.79
C THR A 476 -20.71 12.09 44.92
N CYS A 477 -20.94 13.38 44.66
CA CYS A 477 -21.02 14.42 45.71
C CYS A 477 -22.45 14.72 46.22
N PHE A 478 -23.45 13.90 45.84
CA PHE A 478 -24.81 13.97 46.38
C PHE A 478 -25.31 12.59 46.81
N ILE A 479 -24.63 11.95 47.79
CA ILE A 479 -25.26 11.02 48.76
C ILE A 479 -24.60 11.24 50.11
#